data_AF-A0A1G0Z859-F1
#
_entry.id   AF-A0A1G0Z859-F1
#
_cell.length_a   1.000
_cell.length_b   1.000
_cell.length_c   1.000
_cell.angle_alpha   90.00
_cell.angle_beta   90.00
_cell.angle_gamma   90.00
#
_symmetry.space_group_name_H-M   'P 1'
#
loop_
_entity.id
_entity.type
_entity.pdbx_description
1 polymer ?
#
loop_
_entity_poly.entity_id
_entity_poly.type
_entity_poly.pdbx_seq_one_letter_code
_entity_poly.pdbx_strand_id
1 'polypeptide(L)'
;MKKVLSAIFVSVAAIPFRILAEAIIIDHNCTDISKVPSQYIEKAKSQFKIAYGHTSHGSQIVSGMNAMTKANPGLFAFSRNGGPKTLSLFDGAPKGDLGNPDRTTWAERTRNFLNGEGKDRNMIVWSWCGQVSKASEANIKTYLDLMSGLEKEFPNVKFVYMTGHLDGSGKNGNLNRRNEQIRDFCRKNGKILFDFADIESYAPDGKINYMELFAKDSCDYKGGNWADEFLRDNPSFKVDLPGSAAHSKPLNGALKGRAFWWLLAKTAGWK
;
A
#
# COMPACT_ATOMS: atom_id res chain seq x y z
N MET A 1 -23.05 50.49 -52.67
CA MET A 1 -22.49 50.09 -51.35
C MET A 1 -23.01 48.70 -50.99
N LYS A 2 -22.20 47.65 -51.16
CA LYS A 2 -22.57 46.27 -50.78
C LYS A 2 -22.16 46.05 -49.32
N LYS A 3 -23.11 45.80 -48.43
CA LYS A 3 -22.85 45.44 -47.02
C LYS A 3 -22.49 43.96 -46.97
N VAL A 4 -21.26 43.65 -46.53
CA VAL A 4 -20.80 42.30 -46.23
C VAL A 4 -21.19 42.00 -44.79
N LEU A 5 -22.05 41.00 -44.55
CA LEU A 5 -22.29 40.46 -43.22
C LEU A 5 -21.18 39.45 -42.90
N SER A 6 -20.33 39.77 -41.94
CA SER A 6 -19.41 38.80 -41.33
C SER A 6 -20.17 38.00 -40.27
N ALA A 7 -20.37 36.71 -40.52
CA ALA A 7 -20.85 35.77 -39.51
C ALA A 7 -19.68 35.35 -38.61
N ILE A 8 -19.78 35.66 -37.32
CA ILE A 8 -18.81 35.23 -36.31
C ILE A 8 -19.22 33.82 -35.86
N PHE A 9 -18.42 32.81 -36.23
CA PHE A 9 -18.53 31.46 -35.67
C PHE A 9 -17.82 31.42 -34.32
N VAL A 10 -18.60 31.31 -33.23
CA VAL A 10 -18.05 31.03 -31.90
C VAL A 10 -17.89 29.51 -31.77
N SER A 11 -16.66 29.03 -31.88
CA SER A 11 -16.28 27.64 -31.57
C SER A 11 -16.27 27.45 -30.05
N VAL A 12 -17.28 26.78 -29.51
CA VAL A 12 -17.26 26.31 -28.12
C VAL A 12 -16.36 25.07 -28.06
N ALA A 13 -15.13 25.23 -27.57
CA ALA A 13 -14.24 24.11 -27.31
C ALA A 13 -14.82 23.22 -26.21
N ALA A 14 -15.19 21.98 -26.55
CA ALA A 14 -15.60 20.99 -25.56
C ALA A 14 -14.41 20.63 -24.67
N ILE A 15 -14.46 21.00 -23.38
CA ILE A 15 -13.45 20.60 -22.40
C ILE A 15 -13.69 19.12 -22.10
N PRO A 16 -12.73 18.21 -22.38
CA PRO A 16 -12.92 16.80 -22.11
C PRO A 16 -13.01 16.57 -20.60
N PHE A 17 -14.15 16.04 -20.16
CA PHE A 17 -14.35 15.62 -18.78
C PHE A 17 -13.51 14.37 -18.51
N ARG A 18 -12.44 14.49 -17.74
CA ARG A 18 -11.66 13.33 -17.30
C ARG A 18 -12.38 12.68 -16.12
N ILE A 19 -12.99 11.52 -16.33
CA ILE A 19 -13.37 10.64 -15.23
C ILE A 19 -12.06 10.12 -14.62
N LEU A 20 -11.67 10.68 -13.47
CA LEU A 20 -10.59 10.10 -12.68
C LEU A 20 -11.05 8.75 -12.15
N ALA A 21 -10.20 7.73 -12.28
CA ALA A 21 -10.47 6.45 -11.65
C ALA A 21 -10.63 6.65 -10.14
N GLU A 22 -11.59 5.95 -9.53
CA GLU A 22 -11.75 5.96 -8.08
C GLU A 22 -10.48 5.39 -7.42
N ALA A 23 -10.02 6.05 -6.35
CA ALA A 23 -8.84 5.60 -5.61
C ALA A 23 -9.10 4.24 -4.95
N ILE A 24 -8.12 3.34 -4.99
CA ILE A 24 -8.16 2.08 -4.25
C ILE A 24 -7.38 2.30 -2.97
N ILE A 25 -8.08 2.52 -1.86
CA ILE A 25 -7.48 2.73 -0.54
C ILE A 25 -7.67 1.47 0.31
N ILE A 26 -6.57 0.93 0.80
CA ILE A 26 -6.53 -0.31 1.60
C ILE A 26 -6.10 0.06 3.01
N ASP A 27 -7.07 0.08 3.92
CA ASP A 27 -6.98 0.59 5.29
C ASP A 27 -7.41 -0.50 6.30
N HIS A 28 -7.64 -0.14 7.57
CA HIS A 28 -8.07 -1.09 8.61
C HIS A 28 -9.36 -1.84 8.27
N ASN A 29 -10.24 -1.29 7.43
CA ASN A 29 -11.48 -1.94 7.00
C ASN A 29 -11.26 -3.08 5.98
N CYS A 30 -10.04 -3.20 5.47
CA CYS A 30 -9.66 -4.16 4.45
C CYS A 30 -8.92 -5.40 5.01
N THR A 31 -9.09 -5.70 6.31
CA THR A 31 -8.35 -6.77 7.00
C THR A 31 -9.13 -8.07 7.17
N ASP A 32 -10.44 -8.09 6.89
CA ASP A 32 -11.27 -9.30 6.96
C ASP A 32 -11.24 -10.09 5.64
N ILE A 33 -10.24 -10.96 5.50
CA ILE A 33 -10.03 -11.71 4.26
C ILE A 33 -11.22 -12.60 3.87
N SER A 34 -12.11 -12.96 4.81
CA SER A 34 -13.28 -13.79 4.51
C SER A 34 -14.27 -13.11 3.57
N LYS A 35 -14.24 -11.78 3.49
CA LYS A 35 -15.05 -10.98 2.57
C LYS A 35 -14.55 -11.02 1.13
N VAL A 36 -13.29 -11.41 0.90
CA VAL A 36 -12.69 -11.43 -0.43
C VAL A 36 -13.08 -12.72 -1.15
N PRO A 37 -13.86 -12.67 -2.25
CA PRO A 37 -14.20 -13.88 -2.98
C PRO A 37 -12.95 -14.53 -3.57
N SER A 38 -12.79 -15.84 -3.40
CA SER A 38 -11.60 -16.59 -3.82
C SER A 38 -11.25 -16.41 -5.30
N GLN A 39 -12.27 -16.24 -6.17
CA GLN A 39 -12.07 -15.95 -7.58
C GLN A 39 -11.21 -14.70 -7.84
N TYR A 40 -11.27 -13.68 -6.98
CA TYR A 40 -10.46 -12.47 -7.12
C TYR A 40 -9.04 -12.65 -6.58
N ILE A 41 -8.85 -13.55 -5.62
CA ILE A 41 -7.50 -14.00 -5.22
C ILE A 41 -6.86 -14.76 -6.38
N GLU A 42 -7.56 -15.72 -6.98
CA GLU A 42 -7.08 -16.46 -8.16
C GLU A 42 -6.81 -15.54 -9.35
N LYS A 43 -7.71 -14.59 -9.61
CA LYS A 43 -7.53 -13.58 -10.65
C LYS A 43 -6.29 -12.73 -10.39
N ALA A 44 -6.09 -12.26 -9.16
CA ALA A 44 -4.89 -11.52 -8.78
C ALA A 44 -3.61 -12.32 -9.02
N LYS A 45 -3.58 -13.61 -8.64
CA LYS A 45 -2.43 -14.50 -8.89
C LYS A 45 -2.12 -14.62 -10.38
N SER A 46 -3.15 -14.68 -11.23
CA SER A 46 -2.97 -14.77 -12.69
C SER A 46 -2.57 -13.45 -13.36
N GLN A 47 -2.96 -12.33 -12.77
CA GLN A 47 -2.78 -11.01 -13.38
C GLN A 47 -1.50 -10.31 -12.93
N PHE A 48 -1.05 -10.51 -11.69
CA PHE A 48 0.02 -9.70 -11.13
C PHE A 48 1.34 -10.44 -11.00
N LYS A 49 2.39 -9.75 -11.47
CA LYS A 49 3.78 -10.03 -11.16
C LYS A 49 4.34 -8.83 -10.43
N ILE A 50 4.47 -8.97 -9.13
CA ILE A 50 4.78 -7.89 -8.21
C ILE A 50 6.29 -7.84 -7.99
N ALA A 51 6.84 -6.64 -7.88
CA ALA A 51 8.11 -6.42 -7.19
C ALA A 51 7.86 -5.55 -5.97
N TYR A 52 8.34 -6.00 -4.81
CA TYR A 52 8.15 -5.32 -3.54
C TYR A 52 9.50 -4.92 -2.94
N GLY A 53 9.85 -3.64 -3.06
CA GLY A 53 11.06 -3.06 -2.48
C GLY A 53 10.81 -2.63 -1.03
N HIS A 54 11.54 -3.20 -0.09
CA HIS A 54 11.39 -2.82 1.32
C HIS A 54 12.63 -3.19 2.14
N THR A 55 12.68 -2.66 3.36
CA THR A 55 13.58 -3.10 4.43
C THR A 55 12.77 -3.72 5.57
N SER A 56 13.22 -3.61 6.82
CA SER A 56 12.67 -4.37 7.95
C SER A 56 11.16 -4.20 8.16
N HIS A 57 10.59 -2.99 8.21
CA HIS A 57 9.14 -2.79 8.42
C HIS A 57 8.27 -3.40 7.33
N GLY A 58 8.67 -3.32 6.06
CA GLY A 58 7.87 -3.91 4.97
C GLY A 58 7.79 -5.44 5.02
N SER A 59 8.76 -6.10 5.65
CA SER A 59 8.74 -7.56 5.82
C SER A 59 7.52 -8.06 6.62
N GLN A 60 6.88 -7.18 7.40
CA GLN A 60 5.67 -7.51 8.15
C GLN A 60 4.52 -7.99 7.23
N ILE A 61 4.37 -7.40 6.03
CA ILE A 61 3.38 -7.84 5.03
C ILE A 61 3.66 -9.29 4.63
N VAL A 62 4.91 -9.58 4.29
CA VAL A 62 5.35 -10.91 3.84
C VAL A 62 5.22 -11.95 4.95
N SER A 63 5.53 -11.59 6.20
CA SER A 63 5.26 -12.45 7.37
C SER A 63 3.78 -12.84 7.43
N GLY A 64 2.86 -11.86 7.34
CA GLY A 64 1.42 -12.14 7.34
C GLY A 64 0.99 -13.00 6.15
N MET A 65 1.47 -12.70 4.95
CA MET A 65 1.19 -13.52 3.76
C MET A 65 1.69 -14.95 3.94
N ASN A 66 2.88 -15.17 4.51
CA ASN A 66 3.41 -16.50 4.78
C ASN A 66 2.53 -17.30 5.77
N ALA A 67 2.00 -16.65 6.80
CA ALA A 67 1.06 -17.28 7.73
C ALA A 67 -0.21 -17.76 7.00
N MET A 68 -0.74 -16.93 6.10
CA MET A 68 -1.90 -17.28 5.27
C MET A 68 -1.59 -18.42 4.29
N THR A 69 -0.41 -18.41 3.65
CA THR A 69 0.05 -19.52 2.80
C THR A 69 0.15 -20.82 3.59
N LYS A 70 0.65 -20.78 4.82
CA LYS A 70 0.74 -21.97 5.68
C LYS A 70 -0.64 -22.52 6.03
N ALA A 71 -1.60 -21.64 6.32
CA ALA A 71 -2.96 -22.02 6.67
C ALA A 71 -3.77 -22.54 5.48
N ASN A 72 -3.62 -21.91 4.31
CA ASN A 72 -4.31 -22.30 3.07
C ASN A 72 -3.41 -22.08 1.83
N PRO A 73 -2.49 -23.02 1.55
CA PRO A 73 -1.55 -22.89 0.44
C PRO A 73 -2.25 -22.93 -0.92
N GLY A 74 -3.41 -23.59 -1.04
CA GLY A 74 -4.15 -23.63 -2.29
C GLY A 74 -4.64 -22.25 -2.74
N LEU A 75 -5.04 -21.41 -1.79
CA LEU A 75 -5.59 -20.09 -2.08
C LEU A 75 -4.52 -18.99 -2.06
N PHE A 76 -3.65 -18.97 -1.04
CA PHE A 76 -2.73 -17.86 -0.78
C PHE A 76 -1.26 -18.13 -1.17
N ALA A 77 -0.97 -19.17 -1.95
CA ALA A 77 0.40 -19.42 -2.42
C ALA A 77 1.00 -18.23 -3.18
N PHE A 78 2.23 -17.89 -2.82
CA PHE A 78 3.08 -16.96 -3.55
C PHE A 78 4.53 -17.44 -3.55
N SER A 79 5.30 -17.04 -4.56
CA SER A 79 6.72 -17.31 -4.66
C SER A 79 7.41 -16.23 -5.51
N ARG A 80 8.74 -16.20 -5.51
CA ARG A 80 9.52 -15.24 -6.30
C ARG A 80 9.15 -15.26 -7.79
N ASN A 81 9.00 -16.45 -8.36
CA ASN A 81 8.75 -16.66 -9.78
C ASN A 81 7.25 -16.83 -10.11
N GLY A 82 6.40 -17.00 -9.09
CA GLY A 82 5.00 -17.39 -9.28
C GLY A 82 4.87 -18.81 -9.84
N GLY A 83 3.75 -19.09 -10.48
CA GLY A 83 3.44 -20.38 -11.11
C GLY A 83 1.94 -20.62 -11.21
N PRO A 84 1.50 -21.80 -11.66
CA PRO A 84 0.09 -22.16 -11.63
C PRO A 84 -0.50 -21.92 -10.23
N LYS A 85 -1.57 -21.13 -10.15
CA LYS A 85 -2.25 -20.74 -8.90
C LYS A 85 -1.33 -20.16 -7.82
N THR A 86 -0.18 -19.59 -8.20
CA THR A 86 0.81 -19.02 -7.27
C THR A 86 1.16 -17.60 -7.68
N LEU A 87 0.95 -16.62 -6.80
CA LEU A 87 1.31 -15.23 -7.06
C LEU A 87 2.82 -15.09 -7.29
N SER A 88 3.21 -14.30 -8.29
CA SER A 88 4.61 -13.91 -8.45
C SER A 88 4.91 -12.66 -7.63
N LEU A 89 5.70 -12.80 -6.57
CA LEU A 89 6.12 -11.71 -5.68
C LEU A 89 7.65 -11.68 -5.58
N PHE A 90 8.27 -10.74 -6.27
CA PHE A 90 9.71 -10.48 -6.22
C PHE A 90 10.03 -9.71 -4.93
N ASP A 91 10.10 -10.46 -3.83
CA ASP A 91 10.32 -9.91 -2.50
C ASP A 91 11.73 -9.31 -2.33
N GLY A 92 11.80 -8.14 -1.70
CA GLY A 92 13.02 -7.34 -1.56
C GLY A 92 13.56 -6.75 -2.87
N ALA A 93 12.72 -6.55 -3.89
CA ALA A 93 13.10 -6.04 -5.21
C ALA A 93 12.19 -4.86 -5.67
N PRO A 94 12.73 -3.75 -6.20
CA PRO A 94 14.16 -3.47 -6.35
C PRO A 94 14.86 -3.38 -4.99
N LYS A 95 16.13 -3.79 -4.91
CA LYS A 95 16.89 -3.76 -3.66
C LYS A 95 17.13 -2.32 -3.23
N GLY A 96 16.90 -2.00 -1.96
CA GLY A 96 17.18 -0.68 -1.43
C GLY A 96 16.22 -0.26 -0.33
N ASP A 97 16.20 1.05 -0.08
CA ASP A 97 15.33 1.69 0.89
C ASP A 97 14.63 2.87 0.20
N LEU A 98 13.33 3.05 0.46
CA LEU A 98 12.51 4.08 -0.16
C LEU A 98 12.92 5.51 0.24
N GLY A 99 13.49 5.68 1.44
CA GLY A 99 13.91 6.98 1.96
C GLY A 99 15.42 7.22 1.92
N ASN A 100 16.24 6.17 1.87
CA ASN A 100 17.70 6.27 1.93
C ASN A 100 18.39 5.86 0.60
N PRO A 101 19.53 6.48 0.24
CA PRO A 101 20.27 7.47 1.04
C PRO A 101 19.73 8.90 0.98
N ASP A 102 18.90 9.23 0.00
CA ASP A 102 18.69 10.63 -0.43
C ASP A 102 17.25 10.97 -0.85
N ARG A 103 16.27 10.10 -0.55
CA ARG A 103 14.85 10.21 -0.96
C ARG A 103 14.58 10.03 -2.47
N THR A 104 15.59 9.84 -3.31
CA THR A 104 15.42 9.83 -4.77
C THR A 104 16.03 8.59 -5.45
N THR A 105 17.11 8.02 -4.90
CA THR A 105 17.82 6.86 -5.46
C THR A 105 16.91 5.66 -5.72
N TRP A 106 15.87 5.44 -4.91
CA TRP A 106 14.91 4.34 -5.10
C TRP A 106 14.15 4.42 -6.44
N ALA A 107 13.90 5.63 -6.95
CA ALA A 107 13.20 5.82 -8.21
C ALA A 107 14.08 5.36 -9.37
N GLU A 108 15.37 5.69 -9.33
CA GLU A 108 16.34 5.22 -10.32
C GLU A 108 16.55 3.71 -10.24
N ARG A 109 16.58 3.13 -9.04
CA ARG A 109 16.58 1.67 -8.86
C ARG A 109 15.35 1.03 -9.49
N THR A 110 14.19 1.67 -9.39
CA THR A 110 12.95 1.19 -9.99
C THR A 110 13.02 1.23 -11.52
N ARG A 111 13.54 2.31 -12.11
CA ARG A 111 13.77 2.40 -13.57
C ARG A 111 14.70 1.30 -14.06
N ASN A 112 15.85 1.14 -13.43
CA ASN A 112 16.83 0.13 -13.81
C ASN A 112 16.28 -1.29 -13.68
N PHE A 113 15.50 -1.55 -12.63
CA PHE A 113 14.85 -2.84 -12.43
C PHE A 113 13.80 -3.13 -13.52
N LEU A 114 12.89 -2.18 -13.80
CA LEU A 114 11.85 -2.34 -14.83
C LEU A 114 12.41 -2.38 -16.26
N ASN A 115 13.57 -1.77 -16.51
CA ASN A 115 14.28 -1.88 -17.79
C ASN A 115 15.18 -3.14 -17.88
N GLY A 116 15.33 -3.87 -16.78
CA GLY A 116 16.25 -5.01 -16.64
C GLY A 116 15.55 -6.28 -16.19
N GLU A 117 15.99 -6.83 -15.05
CA GLU A 117 15.51 -8.11 -14.51
C GLU A 117 14.01 -8.13 -14.19
N GLY A 118 13.41 -6.96 -13.96
CA GLY A 118 12.02 -6.74 -13.61
C GLY A 118 11.13 -6.34 -14.77
N LYS A 119 11.59 -6.44 -16.03
CA LYS A 119 10.83 -6.00 -17.21
C LYS A 119 9.49 -6.70 -17.42
N ASP A 120 9.27 -7.84 -16.80
CA ASP A 120 8.01 -8.58 -16.84
C ASP A 120 7.05 -8.23 -15.69
N ARG A 121 7.47 -7.37 -14.77
CA ARG A 121 6.68 -6.95 -13.60
C ARG A 121 5.66 -5.89 -14.01
N ASN A 122 4.45 -6.01 -13.47
CA ASN A 122 3.35 -5.10 -13.77
C ASN A 122 2.74 -4.46 -12.52
N MET A 123 3.37 -4.67 -11.36
CA MET A 123 3.05 -3.97 -10.13
C MET A 123 4.33 -3.71 -9.32
N ILE A 124 4.53 -2.45 -8.93
CA ILE A 124 5.60 -2.02 -8.03
C ILE A 124 5.00 -1.56 -6.71
N VAL A 125 5.56 -2.08 -5.63
CA VAL A 125 5.26 -1.66 -4.27
C VAL A 125 6.58 -1.28 -3.61
N TRP A 126 6.59 -0.15 -2.90
CA TRP A 126 7.67 0.20 -2.00
C TRP A 126 7.13 0.43 -0.59
N SER A 127 7.87 -0.04 0.41
CA SER A 127 7.60 0.28 1.82
C SER A 127 8.57 1.30 2.36
N TRP A 128 8.04 2.20 3.18
CA TRP A 128 8.85 2.98 4.09
C TRP A 128 9.38 2.10 5.23
N CYS A 129 10.51 2.50 5.80
CA CYS A 129 10.93 2.13 7.14
C CYS A 129 10.64 3.35 8.05
N GLY A 130 11.59 3.85 8.83
CA GLY A 130 11.40 5.01 9.72
C GLY A 130 11.48 6.39 9.06
N GLN A 131 11.66 6.48 7.74
CA GLN A 131 12.06 7.74 7.12
C GLN A 131 10.93 8.78 7.04
N VAL A 132 9.66 8.39 7.17
CA VAL A 132 8.52 9.32 7.17
C VAL A 132 8.44 10.11 8.48
N SER A 133 8.86 9.52 9.62
CA SER A 133 8.78 10.18 10.94
C SER A 133 9.43 11.56 10.99
N LYS A 134 10.56 11.72 10.30
CA LYS A 134 11.33 12.98 10.23
C LYS A 134 11.23 13.66 8.85
N ALA A 135 10.33 13.21 7.98
CA ALA A 135 10.19 13.80 6.65
C ALA A 135 9.57 15.20 6.76
N SER A 136 10.10 16.15 5.98
CA SER A 136 9.46 17.43 5.72
C SER A 136 8.32 17.26 4.71
N GLU A 137 7.52 18.32 4.51
CA GLU A 137 6.52 18.37 3.42
C GLU A 137 7.15 18.16 2.05
N ALA A 138 8.30 18.80 1.83
CA ALA A 138 9.05 18.71 0.59
C ALA A 138 9.52 17.28 0.33
N ASN A 139 9.99 16.55 1.36
CA ASN A 139 10.40 15.15 1.21
C ASN A 139 9.24 14.25 0.73
N ILE A 140 8.04 14.45 1.26
CA ILE A 140 6.86 13.70 0.81
C ILE A 140 6.42 14.15 -0.59
N LYS A 141 6.49 15.45 -0.88
CA LYS A 141 6.24 15.95 -2.23
C LYS A 141 7.19 15.30 -3.24
N THR A 142 8.48 15.18 -2.94
CA THR A 142 9.46 14.48 -3.77
C THR A 142 9.06 13.02 -4.03
N TYR A 143 8.62 12.28 -3.00
CA TYR A 143 8.11 10.92 -3.17
C TYR A 143 6.91 10.86 -4.13
N LEU A 144 5.93 11.74 -3.94
CA LEU A 144 4.71 11.77 -4.76
C LEU A 144 5.00 12.16 -6.22
N ASP A 145 5.90 13.12 -6.44
CA ASP A 145 6.34 13.54 -7.77
C ASP A 145 7.10 12.40 -8.48
N LEU A 146 7.99 11.69 -7.78
CA LEU A 146 8.74 10.56 -8.33
C LEU A 146 7.82 9.38 -8.67
N MET A 147 6.88 9.02 -7.78
CA MET A 147 5.88 7.99 -8.08
C MET A 147 5.06 8.35 -9.32
N SER A 148 4.62 9.61 -9.42
CA SER A 148 3.86 10.10 -10.58
C SER A 148 4.69 10.13 -11.87
N GLY A 149 6.01 10.36 -11.77
CA GLY A 149 6.95 10.24 -12.88
C GLY A 149 7.04 8.81 -13.37
N LEU A 150 7.27 7.86 -12.45
CA LEU A 150 7.35 6.44 -12.78
C LEU A 150 6.06 5.89 -13.42
N GLU A 151 4.89 6.32 -12.96
CA GLU A 151 3.61 5.96 -13.60
C GLU A 151 3.51 6.44 -15.06
N LYS A 152 4.07 7.61 -15.38
CA LYS A 152 4.10 8.13 -16.76
C LYS A 152 5.11 7.40 -17.62
N GLU A 153 6.26 7.05 -17.05
CA GLU A 153 7.34 6.34 -17.74
C GLU A 153 6.97 4.87 -18.01
N PHE A 154 6.22 4.24 -17.11
CA PHE A 154 5.82 2.83 -17.19
C PHE A 154 4.28 2.68 -17.12
N PRO A 155 3.53 3.10 -18.16
CA PRO A 155 2.06 3.18 -18.12
C PRO A 155 1.34 1.83 -17.97
N ASN A 156 2.05 0.72 -18.23
CA ASN A 156 1.51 -0.64 -18.07
C ASN A 156 1.80 -1.24 -16.68
N VAL A 157 2.49 -0.50 -15.81
CA VAL A 157 2.86 -0.92 -14.45
C VAL A 157 2.00 -0.17 -13.45
N LYS A 158 1.41 -0.91 -12.50
CA LYS A 158 0.67 -0.34 -11.39
C LYS A 158 1.63 0.04 -10.27
N PHE A 159 1.57 1.28 -9.79
CA PHE A 159 2.37 1.75 -8.66
C PHE A 159 1.50 1.86 -7.42
N VAL A 160 1.85 1.13 -6.37
CA VAL A 160 1.17 1.17 -5.07
C VAL A 160 1.88 2.16 -4.18
N TYR A 161 1.16 3.21 -3.78
CA TYR A 161 1.60 4.17 -2.79
C TYR A 161 1.46 3.56 -1.39
N MET A 162 2.28 4.02 -0.44
CA MET A 162 2.24 3.52 0.92
C MET A 162 2.51 4.65 1.93
N THR A 163 1.81 4.64 3.06
CA THR A 163 2.12 5.49 4.21
C THR A 163 3.31 4.93 5.01
N GLY A 164 3.86 5.71 5.95
CA GLY A 164 4.79 5.19 6.96
C GLY A 164 4.11 4.24 7.97
N HIS A 165 4.87 3.82 8.98
CA HIS A 165 4.34 3.16 10.19
C HIS A 165 3.93 4.20 11.25
N LEU A 166 3.52 3.78 12.44
CA LEU A 166 3.32 4.64 13.62
C LEU A 166 4.61 4.79 14.43
N ASP A 167 4.84 5.96 15.04
CA ASP A 167 6.00 6.24 15.90
C ASP A 167 5.66 6.78 17.29
N GLY A 168 4.37 6.76 17.66
CA GLY A 168 3.91 7.28 18.94
C GLY A 168 3.83 8.80 19.03
N SER A 169 4.01 9.54 17.93
CA SER A 169 3.79 11.00 17.93
C SER A 169 2.32 11.42 17.89
N GLY A 170 1.41 10.46 17.68
CA GLY A 170 -0.04 10.63 17.72
C GLY A 170 -0.62 11.44 16.56
N LYS A 171 -1.93 11.71 16.64
CA LYS A 171 -2.72 12.36 15.57
C LYS A 171 -2.16 13.69 15.07
N ASN A 172 -1.57 14.49 15.95
CA ASN A 172 -1.02 15.80 15.62
C ASN A 172 0.48 15.78 15.28
N GLY A 173 1.12 14.61 15.39
CA GLY A 173 2.54 14.41 15.15
C GLY A 173 2.95 14.59 13.69
N ASN A 174 4.24 14.86 13.45
CA ASN A 174 4.77 15.10 12.11
C ASN A 174 4.46 13.93 11.17
N LEU A 175 4.72 12.70 11.62
CA LEU A 175 4.47 11.49 10.85
C LEU A 175 3.03 11.41 10.33
N ASN A 176 2.03 11.62 11.19
CA ASN A 176 0.63 11.55 10.76
C ASN A 176 0.32 12.65 9.73
N ARG A 177 0.83 13.88 9.91
CA ARG A 177 0.68 14.95 8.91
C ARG A 177 1.33 14.62 7.57
N ARG A 178 2.40 13.82 7.56
CA ARG A 178 3.07 13.34 6.33
C ARG A 178 2.31 12.18 5.70
N ASN A 179 1.74 11.29 6.50
CA ASN A 179 0.85 10.23 6.01
C ASN A 179 -0.43 10.82 5.40
N GLU A 180 -1.06 11.82 6.02
CA GLU A 180 -2.21 12.52 5.43
C GLU A 180 -1.89 13.17 4.08
N GLN A 181 -0.69 13.74 3.93
CA GLN A 181 -0.25 14.27 2.64
C GLN A 181 -0.22 13.19 1.53
N ILE A 182 0.17 11.94 1.87
CA ILE A 182 0.14 10.81 0.94
C ILE A 182 -1.31 10.37 0.68
N ARG A 183 -2.13 10.24 1.73
CA ARG A 183 -3.55 9.85 1.64
C ARG A 183 -4.34 10.80 0.76
N ASP A 184 -4.21 12.09 0.99
CA ASP A 184 -4.91 13.14 0.23
C ASP A 184 -4.50 13.14 -1.24
N PHE A 185 -3.19 12.98 -1.52
CA PHE A 185 -2.73 12.82 -2.88
C PHE A 185 -3.36 11.61 -3.56
N CYS A 186 -3.43 10.47 -2.87
CA CYS A 186 -3.99 9.25 -3.44
C CYS A 186 -5.49 9.36 -3.72
N ARG A 187 -6.26 9.89 -2.77
CA ARG A 187 -7.70 10.14 -2.93
C ARG A 187 -7.98 11.10 -4.08
N LYS A 188 -7.27 12.23 -4.13
CA LYS A 188 -7.47 13.28 -5.15
C LYS A 188 -7.12 12.82 -6.57
N ASN A 189 -6.16 11.92 -6.70
CA ASN A 189 -5.61 11.51 -8.00
C ASN A 189 -5.94 10.07 -8.40
N GLY A 190 -6.87 9.40 -7.70
CA GLY A 190 -7.31 8.05 -8.05
C GLY A 190 -6.22 6.98 -7.93
N LYS A 191 -5.35 7.09 -6.92
CA LYS A 191 -4.19 6.18 -6.76
C LYS A 191 -4.54 4.91 -5.99
N ILE A 192 -3.66 3.92 -6.10
CA ILE A 192 -3.69 2.72 -5.26
C ILE A 192 -2.84 3.02 -4.02
N LEU A 193 -3.43 2.95 -2.83
CA LEU A 193 -2.76 3.17 -1.55
C LEU A 193 -2.88 1.94 -0.66
N PHE A 194 -1.75 1.46 -0.16
CA PHE A 194 -1.69 0.60 1.01
C PHE A 194 -1.44 1.46 2.26
N ASP A 195 -2.45 1.66 3.09
CA ASP A 195 -2.38 2.54 4.25
C ASP A 195 -1.83 1.79 5.47
N PHE A 196 -0.52 1.58 5.45
CA PHE A 196 0.22 0.85 6.46
C PHE A 196 0.03 1.41 7.87
N ALA A 197 -0.02 2.74 8.01
CA ALA A 197 -0.20 3.41 9.29
C ALA A 197 -1.63 3.28 9.79
N ASP A 198 -2.61 3.38 8.90
CA ASP A 198 -4.01 3.23 9.29
C ASP A 198 -4.31 1.81 9.78
N ILE A 199 -3.88 0.76 9.06
CA ILE A 199 -4.03 -0.64 9.51
C ILE A 199 -3.41 -0.84 10.91
N GLU A 200 -2.25 -0.24 11.17
CA GLU A 200 -1.56 -0.33 12.46
C GLU A 200 -2.20 0.52 13.57
N SER A 201 -3.03 1.49 13.20
CA SER A 201 -3.69 2.40 14.15
C SER A 201 -4.93 1.80 14.79
N TYR A 202 -5.56 0.78 14.21
CA TYR A 202 -6.86 0.32 14.68
C TYR A 202 -6.81 -1.09 15.29
N ALA A 203 -7.67 -1.29 16.30
CA ALA A 203 -8.05 -2.64 16.72
C ALA A 203 -8.62 -3.43 15.51
N PRO A 204 -8.48 -4.77 15.47
CA PRO A 204 -9.05 -5.58 14.39
C PRO A 204 -10.56 -5.45 14.18
N ASP A 205 -11.33 -5.01 15.18
CA ASP A 205 -12.77 -4.74 15.07
C ASP A 205 -13.10 -3.28 14.69
N GLY A 206 -12.08 -2.45 14.46
CA GLY A 206 -12.20 -1.04 14.07
C GLY A 206 -12.67 -0.09 15.17
N LYS A 207 -12.95 -0.57 16.39
CA LYS A 207 -13.59 0.26 17.42
C LYS A 207 -12.65 1.24 18.12
N ILE A 208 -11.37 0.91 18.21
CA ILE A 208 -10.36 1.73 18.90
C ILE A 208 -9.30 2.16 17.89
N ASN A 209 -9.08 3.47 17.80
CA ASN A 209 -7.95 4.08 17.11
C ASN A 209 -6.82 4.35 18.12
N TYR A 210 -5.85 3.47 18.19
CA TYR A 210 -4.68 3.55 19.05
C TYR A 210 -3.67 4.63 18.64
N MET A 211 -3.73 5.20 17.43
CA MET A 211 -2.95 6.40 17.10
C MET A 211 -3.35 7.59 17.99
N GLU A 212 -4.62 7.69 18.37
CA GLU A 212 -5.07 8.70 19.34
C GLU A 212 -4.54 8.44 20.76
N LEU A 213 -4.09 7.22 21.03
CA LEU A 213 -3.44 6.79 22.27
C LEU A 213 -1.90 6.70 22.15
N PHE A 214 -1.33 7.37 21.14
CA PHE A 214 0.12 7.43 20.90
C PHE A 214 0.76 6.06 20.64
N ALA A 215 0.06 5.20 19.91
CA ALA A 215 0.61 3.90 19.53
C ALA A 215 1.84 4.01 18.62
N LYS A 216 2.70 3.00 18.72
CA LYS A 216 3.92 2.79 17.95
C LYS A 216 3.80 1.55 17.07
N ASP A 217 4.77 1.38 16.18
CA ASP A 217 4.95 0.20 15.34
C ASP A 217 5.06 -1.12 16.12
N SER A 218 5.57 -1.06 17.36
CA SER A 218 5.60 -2.18 18.31
C SER A 218 4.24 -2.63 18.84
N CYS A 219 3.16 -1.97 18.42
CA CYS A 219 1.80 -2.09 18.97
C CYS A 219 1.66 -1.57 20.42
N ASP A 220 2.71 -0.99 20.98
CA ASP A 220 2.64 -0.33 22.29
C ASP A 220 1.92 1.01 22.16
N TYR A 221 1.08 1.35 23.14
CA TYR A 221 0.43 2.65 23.29
C TYR A 221 0.53 3.12 24.74
N LYS A 222 0.05 4.34 25.04
CA LYS A 222 0.01 4.83 26.44
C LYS A 222 -1.06 4.08 27.24
N GLY A 223 -0.71 2.90 27.73
CA GLY A 223 -1.62 2.03 28.49
C GLY A 223 -1.31 0.55 28.39
N GLY A 224 -0.54 0.14 27.38
CA GLY A 224 -0.15 -1.26 27.20
C GLY A 224 0.18 -1.59 25.75
N ASN A 225 -0.20 -2.79 25.30
CA ASN A 225 0.06 -3.27 23.94
C ASN A 225 -1.24 -3.78 23.32
N TRP A 226 -1.72 -3.08 22.30
CA TRP A 226 -3.06 -3.32 21.77
C TRP A 226 -3.22 -4.70 21.16
N ALA A 227 -2.15 -5.24 20.57
CA ALA A 227 -2.23 -6.52 19.87
C ALA A 227 -2.34 -7.69 20.85
N ASP A 228 -1.54 -7.66 21.91
CA ASP A 228 -1.56 -8.70 22.96
C ASP A 228 -2.88 -8.64 23.75
N GLU A 229 -3.34 -7.43 24.08
CA GLU A 229 -4.62 -7.20 24.75
C GLU A 229 -5.80 -7.68 23.91
N PHE A 230 -5.83 -7.33 22.62
CA PHE A 230 -6.93 -7.73 21.75
C PHE A 230 -7.06 -9.25 21.65
N LEU A 231 -5.95 -9.99 21.50
CA LEU A 231 -5.98 -11.45 21.44
C LEU A 231 -6.43 -12.07 22.76
N ARG A 232 -5.98 -11.52 23.90
CA ARG A 232 -6.41 -11.98 25.23
C ARG A 232 -7.90 -11.77 25.43
N ASP A 233 -8.41 -10.61 25.02
CA ASP A 233 -9.79 -10.20 25.30
C ASP A 233 -10.78 -10.75 24.24
N ASN A 234 -10.27 -11.26 23.11
CA ASN A 234 -11.07 -11.85 22.02
C ASN A 234 -10.57 -13.27 21.64
N PRO A 235 -10.68 -14.27 22.53
CA PRO A 235 -10.15 -15.63 22.28
C PRO A 235 -10.85 -16.37 21.11
N SER A 236 -12.04 -15.90 20.70
CA SER A 236 -12.74 -16.41 19.52
C SER A 236 -12.24 -15.83 18.20
N PHE A 237 -11.48 -14.72 18.22
CA PHE A 237 -10.94 -14.10 17.01
C PHE A 237 -9.94 -15.03 16.33
N LYS A 238 -10.28 -15.49 15.12
CA LYS A 238 -9.45 -16.42 14.35
C LYS A 238 -8.59 -15.67 13.33
N VAL A 239 -7.29 -15.75 13.54
CA VAL A 239 -6.29 -15.22 12.62
C VAL A 239 -5.05 -16.10 12.56
N ASP A 240 -4.55 -16.31 11.35
CA ASP A 240 -3.29 -17.01 11.12
C ASP A 240 -2.15 -16.08 11.48
N LEU A 241 -1.55 -16.30 12.65
CA LEU A 241 -0.46 -15.48 13.14
C LEU A 241 0.88 -15.94 12.53
N PRO A 242 1.71 -15.02 12.01
CA PRO A 242 3.10 -15.35 11.70
C PRO A 242 3.88 -15.62 12.98
N GLY A 243 5.00 -16.35 12.87
CA GLY A 243 5.89 -16.57 14.02
C GLY A 243 6.49 -15.26 14.55
N SER A 244 6.68 -14.26 13.69
CA SER A 244 7.14 -12.92 14.04
C SER A 244 6.77 -11.88 12.99
N ALA A 245 6.78 -10.61 13.40
CA ALA A 245 6.66 -9.44 12.53
C ALA A 245 7.70 -8.41 12.98
N ALA A 246 8.58 -7.94 12.08
CA ALA A 246 9.69 -7.07 12.46
C ALA A 246 9.19 -5.78 13.12
N HIS A 247 9.78 -5.39 14.27
CA HIS A 247 9.41 -4.21 15.06
C HIS A 247 7.96 -4.18 15.55
N SER A 248 7.22 -5.28 15.45
CA SER A 248 5.77 -5.31 15.70
C SER A 248 5.33 -6.61 16.36
N LYS A 249 4.01 -6.77 16.51
CA LYS A 249 3.39 -8.01 17.02
C LYS A 249 2.85 -8.87 15.88
N PRO A 250 2.81 -10.21 16.04
CA PRO A 250 2.28 -11.13 15.03
C PRO A 250 0.90 -10.74 14.49
N LEU A 251 -0.01 -10.28 15.36
CA LEU A 251 -1.35 -9.87 14.94
C LEU A 251 -1.31 -8.76 13.89
N ASN A 252 -0.54 -7.70 14.12
CA ASN A 252 -0.43 -6.59 13.17
C ASN A 252 0.17 -7.04 11.82
N GLY A 253 1.18 -7.92 11.84
CA GLY A 253 1.70 -8.55 10.63
C GLY A 253 0.65 -9.37 9.87
N ALA A 254 -0.19 -10.14 10.59
CA ALA A 254 -1.27 -10.90 9.99
C ALA A 254 -2.34 -9.99 9.33
N LEU A 255 -2.73 -8.90 9.99
CA LEU A 255 -3.68 -7.92 9.43
C LEU A 255 -3.14 -7.30 8.15
N LYS A 256 -1.86 -6.91 8.13
CA LYS A 256 -1.19 -6.35 6.95
C LYS A 256 -1.09 -7.36 5.80
N GLY A 257 -0.81 -8.64 6.09
CA GLY A 257 -0.84 -9.70 5.08
C GLY A 257 -2.24 -9.90 4.46
N ARG A 258 -3.29 -9.90 5.29
CA ARG A 258 -4.68 -9.98 4.82
C ARG A 258 -5.07 -8.77 3.97
N ALA A 259 -4.72 -7.58 4.42
CA ALA A 259 -4.95 -6.33 3.69
C ALA A 259 -4.21 -6.31 2.35
N PHE A 260 -3.03 -6.92 2.25
CA PHE A 260 -2.31 -6.99 0.99
C PHE A 260 -3.03 -7.88 -0.02
N TRP A 261 -3.56 -9.04 0.39
CA TRP A 261 -4.42 -9.85 -0.48
C TRP A 261 -5.70 -9.13 -0.89
N TRP A 262 -6.29 -8.35 0.03
CA TRP A 262 -7.43 -7.48 -0.29
C TRP A 262 -7.06 -6.43 -1.35
N LEU A 263 -5.90 -5.78 -1.23
CA LEU A 263 -5.37 -4.85 -2.24
C LEU A 263 -5.33 -5.49 -3.62
N LEU A 264 -4.78 -6.70 -3.69
CA LEU A 264 -4.67 -7.43 -4.95
C LEU A 264 -6.04 -7.78 -5.53
N ALA A 265 -6.98 -8.22 -4.71
CA ALA A 265 -8.34 -8.53 -5.15
C ALA A 265 -9.08 -7.29 -5.68
N LYS A 266 -9.03 -6.17 -4.97
CA LYS A 266 -9.60 -4.88 -5.43
C LYS A 266 -8.96 -4.44 -6.74
N THR A 267 -7.63 -4.55 -6.85
CA THR A 267 -6.89 -4.20 -8.06
C THR A 267 -7.21 -5.14 -9.23
N ALA A 268 -7.57 -6.40 -8.97
CA ALA A 268 -8.05 -7.36 -9.95
C ALA A 268 -9.53 -7.12 -10.37
N GLY A 269 -10.17 -6.08 -9.83
CA GLY A 269 -11.53 -5.66 -10.21
C GLY A 269 -12.64 -6.18 -9.30
N TRP A 270 -12.32 -6.60 -8.07
CA TRP A 270 -13.35 -6.80 -7.05
C TRP A 270 -13.95 -5.44 -6.64
N LYS A 271 -15.27 -5.33 -6.68
CA LYS A 271 -16.01 -4.12 -6.30
C LYS A 271 -16.54 -4.29 -4.89
#